data_AF-A0A2S7DB11-F1
#
_entry.id   AF-A0A2S7DB11-F1
#
_cell.length_a   1.000
_cell.length_b   1.000
_cell.length_c   1.000
_cell.angle_alpha   90.00
_cell.angle_beta   90.00
_cell.angle_gamma   90.00
#
_symmetry.space_group_name_H-M   'P 1'
#
loop_
_entity.id
_entity.type
_entity.pdbx_description
1 polymer ?
#
loop_
_entity_poly.entity_id
_entity_poly.type
_entity_poly.pdbx_seq_one_letter_code
_entity_poly.pdbx_strand_id
1 'polypeptide(L)'
;MDRLRLPFKWRGQVVKLNRGPTLWASLVMLVSLVCAEWYSHLGVSLGLLYILPVVLAATVLSRRDIVIAAIACAVLRGLFVTDETLVEQALRFFMATIAYAGCGLLVAEISRTRRVILSHYVQLRAEQRLRRRLERQLRLLAESSPAALLTVAGDGRIVAANRAAHEILEMAEDAALEGRAVRDFLPLLDDALSMSANLDGMRTSASTWGHRGDGSRFPATTWFSVYEDSEERHLAAILVDTSEEVRARESAHFDDVLKNNRLLAGAVSHEIRNLCSAAGVVTSNLARHPAIGDDPDLAALRSLVAALMELASFNLRRQLPDEVHETRLQTLCSELDVIIRSDWDDIDGHLEIQVPADFPSVQGDRHALLQVLLNLARNSLRAVQGLPPARRQLHVGARLEQERAVLSVRDTGPGIADPGRLFQPFRSDADGSGLGLYISRALMTNQGGLLRHAPGGEGACFELYLPLAHAPQPEPLHG
;
A
#
# COMPACT_ATOMS: atom_id res chain seq x y z
N MET A 1 21.06 -39.84 6.88
CA MET A 1 20.11 -40.81 7.48
C MET A 1 19.98 -40.51 8.98
N ASP A 2 19.53 -39.28 9.29
CA ASP A 2 19.33 -38.85 10.67
C ASP A 2 17.91 -39.13 11.14
N ARG A 3 17.81 -39.70 12.34
CA ARG A 3 16.56 -40.09 12.99
C ARG A 3 15.77 -38.83 13.36
N LEU A 4 14.77 -38.49 12.56
CA LEU A 4 13.69 -37.58 12.94
C LEU A 4 12.98 -38.14 14.20
N ARG A 5 13.40 -37.65 15.37
CA ARG A 5 12.72 -37.84 16.64
C ARG A 5 11.41 -37.05 16.58
N LEU A 6 10.30 -37.73 16.31
CA LEU A 6 8.95 -37.15 16.44
C LEU A 6 8.71 -36.72 17.90
N PRO A 7 8.38 -35.45 18.17
CA PRO A 7 8.15 -34.95 19.52
C PRO A 7 6.65 -35.06 19.84
N PHE A 8 6.13 -36.28 20.06
CA PHE A 8 4.75 -36.38 20.58
C PHE A 8 4.51 -37.67 21.36
N LYS A 9 4.41 -37.54 22.69
CA LYS A 9 3.78 -38.54 23.57
C LYS A 9 2.26 -38.36 23.45
N TRP A 10 1.62 -39.04 22.50
CA TRP A 10 0.16 -39.03 22.42
C TRP A 10 -0.42 -40.10 23.36
N ARG A 11 -1.21 -39.66 24.34
CA ARG A 11 -1.98 -40.46 25.33
C ARG A 11 -3.18 -41.17 24.69
N GLY A 12 -3.00 -41.78 23.52
CA GLY A 12 -3.91 -42.78 23.01
C GLY A 12 -3.41 -44.12 23.52
N GLN A 13 -3.84 -44.52 24.73
CA GLN A 13 -3.55 -45.85 25.27
C GLN A 13 -4.18 -46.89 24.31
N VAL A 14 -3.42 -47.30 23.30
CA VAL A 14 -3.41 -48.72 22.95
C VAL A 14 -3.01 -49.37 24.27
N VAL A 15 -4.00 -49.92 25.00
CA VAL A 15 -3.76 -50.59 26.27
C VAL A 15 -2.80 -51.74 25.94
N LYS A 16 -1.50 -51.46 26.07
CA LYS A 16 -0.47 -52.49 26.09
C LYS A 16 -0.73 -53.20 27.41
N LEU A 17 -1.55 -54.23 27.36
CA LEU A 17 -1.72 -55.18 28.45
C LEU A 17 -0.31 -55.65 28.83
N ASN A 18 0.14 -55.22 30.00
CA ASN A 18 1.46 -55.55 30.50
C ASN A 18 1.48 -57.05 30.80
N ARG A 19 2.47 -57.75 30.26
CA ARG A 19 2.59 -59.22 30.35
C ARG A 19 2.55 -59.73 31.79
N GLY A 20 3.19 -59.03 32.73
CA GLY A 20 3.20 -59.41 34.15
C GLY A 20 1.80 -59.37 34.78
N PRO A 21 1.15 -58.21 34.86
CA PRO A 21 -0.19 -58.06 35.42
C PRO A 21 -1.25 -58.96 34.80
N THR A 22 -1.23 -59.17 33.48
CA THR A 22 -2.20 -60.06 32.81
C THR A 22 -2.00 -61.52 33.15
N LEU A 23 -0.74 -61.98 33.22
CA LEU A 23 -0.44 -63.35 33.60
C LEU A 23 -0.75 -63.57 35.08
N TRP A 24 -0.50 -62.58 35.94
CA TRP A 24 -0.88 -62.64 37.34
C TRP A 24 -2.40 -62.69 37.52
N ALA A 25 -3.15 -61.84 36.81
CA ALA A 25 -4.62 -61.87 36.83
C ALA A 25 -5.16 -63.22 36.32
N SER A 26 -4.57 -63.77 35.26
CA SER A 26 -4.92 -65.11 34.77
C SER A 26 -4.61 -66.20 35.79
N LEU A 27 -3.48 -66.11 36.50
CA LEU A 27 -3.09 -67.08 37.52
C LEU A 27 -4.03 -66.99 38.73
N VAL A 28 -4.33 -65.79 39.21
CA VAL A 28 -5.30 -65.56 40.29
C VAL A 28 -6.67 -66.11 39.92
N MET A 29 -7.11 -65.89 38.68
CA MET A 29 -8.36 -66.44 38.17
C MET A 29 -8.35 -67.97 38.17
N LEU A 30 -7.26 -68.59 37.70
CA LEU A 30 -7.10 -70.05 37.72
C LEU A 30 -7.13 -70.61 39.16
N VAL A 31 -6.36 -70.01 40.07
CA VAL A 31 -6.31 -70.42 41.48
C VAL A 31 -7.70 -70.28 42.13
N SER A 32 -8.41 -69.18 41.86
CA SER A 32 -9.76 -68.97 42.40
C SER A 32 -10.77 -70.03 41.92
N LEU A 33 -10.66 -70.47 40.66
CA LEU A 33 -11.50 -71.53 40.10
C LEU A 33 -11.20 -72.88 40.75
N VAL A 34 -9.92 -73.22 40.90
CA VAL A 34 -9.47 -74.44 41.57
C VAL A 34 -9.94 -74.46 43.03
N CYS A 35 -9.78 -73.35 43.77
CA CYS A 35 -10.27 -73.23 45.14
C CYS A 35 -11.81 -73.34 45.22
N ALA A 36 -12.53 -72.77 44.25
CA ALA A 36 -13.99 -72.87 44.20
C ALA A 36 -14.46 -74.30 43.93
N GLU A 37 -13.84 -75.02 43.00
CA GLU A 37 -14.14 -76.44 42.76
C GLU A 37 -13.83 -77.30 43.99
N TRP A 38 -12.71 -77.04 44.66
CA TRP A 38 -12.33 -77.75 45.89
C TRP A 38 -13.34 -77.54 47.03
N TYR A 39 -13.78 -76.29 47.26
CA TYR A 39 -14.62 -75.95 48.41
C TYR A 39 -16.10 -76.30 48.20
N SER A 40 -16.58 -76.17 46.97
CA SER A 40 -18.02 -76.06 46.74
C SER A 40 -18.77 -77.39 46.77
N HIS A 41 -18.10 -78.54 46.62
CA HIS A 41 -18.74 -79.86 46.43
C HIS A 41 -19.99 -79.78 45.52
N LEU A 42 -19.98 -78.85 44.55
CA LEU A 42 -21.12 -78.61 43.68
C LEU A 42 -21.28 -79.84 42.79
N GLY A 43 -22.49 -80.42 42.75
CA GLY A 43 -22.83 -81.48 41.80
C GLY A 43 -22.83 -81.03 40.32
N VAL A 44 -22.23 -79.87 40.02
CA VAL A 44 -22.10 -79.26 38.70
C VAL A 44 -20.64 -78.85 38.49
N SER A 45 -20.01 -79.36 37.44
CA SER A 45 -18.61 -79.03 37.10
C SER A 45 -18.47 -77.57 36.67
N LEU A 46 -17.53 -76.83 37.27
CA LEU A 46 -17.12 -75.49 36.83
C LEU A 46 -16.13 -75.56 35.65
N GLY A 47 -15.97 -76.75 35.04
CA GLY A 47 -15.00 -77.03 34.00
C GLY A 47 -15.05 -76.03 32.83
N LEU A 48 -16.22 -75.52 32.45
CA LEU A 48 -16.34 -74.52 31.38
C LEU A 48 -15.57 -73.22 31.68
N LEU A 49 -15.45 -72.81 32.96
CA LEU A 49 -14.83 -71.54 33.35
C LEU A 49 -13.30 -71.56 33.24
N TYR A 50 -12.66 -72.73 33.15
CA TYR A 50 -11.21 -72.85 32.93
C TYR A 50 -10.74 -72.28 31.59
N ILE A 51 -11.67 -72.02 30.66
CA ILE A 51 -11.38 -71.31 29.42
C ILE A 51 -10.98 -69.84 29.68
N LEU A 52 -11.50 -69.22 30.73
CA LEU A 52 -11.35 -67.79 30.98
C LEU A 52 -9.90 -67.40 31.33
N PRO A 53 -9.19 -68.11 32.22
CA PRO A 53 -7.74 -67.92 32.40
C PRO A 53 -6.96 -68.08 31.10
N VAL A 54 -7.24 -69.13 30.31
CA VAL A 54 -6.53 -69.41 29.05
C VAL A 54 -6.74 -68.27 28.04
N VAL A 55 -7.98 -67.77 27.90
CA VAL A 55 -8.33 -66.64 27.03
C VAL A 55 -7.66 -65.35 27.49
N LEU A 56 -7.63 -65.07 28.79
CA LEU A 56 -6.98 -63.89 29.34
C LEU A 56 -5.46 -63.93 29.10
N ALA A 57 -4.82 -65.07 29.39
CA ALA A 57 -3.40 -65.28 29.16
C ALA A 57 -3.03 -65.23 27.66
N ALA A 58 -3.90 -65.71 26.78
CA ALA A 58 -3.69 -65.73 25.33
C ALA A 58 -3.50 -64.35 24.70
N THR A 59 -3.93 -63.27 25.36
CA THR A 59 -3.69 -61.89 24.88
C THR A 59 -2.20 -61.52 24.86
N VAL A 60 -1.36 -62.22 25.65
CA VAL A 60 0.07 -61.90 25.84
C VAL A 60 1.01 -63.11 25.75
N LEU A 61 0.49 -64.34 25.73
CA LEU A 61 1.26 -65.57 25.55
C LEU A 61 1.60 -65.87 24.08
N SER A 62 2.63 -66.69 23.85
CA SER A 62 2.93 -67.24 22.52
C SER A 62 1.97 -68.37 22.17
N ARG A 63 1.85 -68.72 20.88
CA ARG A 63 0.99 -69.84 20.43
C ARG A 63 1.32 -71.16 21.15
N ARG A 64 2.60 -71.40 21.46
CA ARG A 64 3.04 -72.60 22.19
C ARG A 64 2.59 -72.55 23.65
N ASP A 65 2.78 -71.40 24.30
CA ASP A 65 2.43 -71.24 25.71
C ASP A 65 0.92 -71.29 25.94
N ILE A 66 0.10 -70.86 24.97
CA ILE A 66 -1.36 -70.98 25.01
C ILE A 66 -1.77 -72.46 25.01
N VAL A 67 -1.15 -73.29 24.16
CA VAL A 67 -1.42 -74.73 24.11
C VAL A 67 -0.98 -75.39 25.41
N ILE A 68 0.18 -75.02 25.96
CA ILE A 68 0.65 -75.53 27.25
C ILE A 68 -0.31 -75.14 28.38
N ALA A 69 -0.77 -73.88 28.43
CA ALA A 69 -1.75 -73.42 29.41
C ALA A 69 -3.10 -74.14 29.29
N ALA A 70 -3.56 -74.40 28.05
CA ALA A 70 -4.76 -75.17 27.78
C ALA A 70 -4.66 -76.62 28.29
N ILE A 71 -3.52 -77.28 28.02
CA ILE A 71 -3.24 -78.63 28.54
C ILE A 71 -3.22 -78.61 30.08
N ALA A 72 -2.52 -77.65 30.70
CA ALA A 72 -2.46 -77.54 32.15
C ALA A 72 -3.85 -77.34 32.77
N CYS A 73 -4.69 -76.49 32.18
CA CYS A 73 -6.07 -76.29 32.63
C CYS A 73 -6.94 -77.53 32.41
N ALA A 74 -6.73 -78.29 31.33
CA ALA A 74 -7.44 -79.54 31.08
C ALA A 74 -7.02 -80.65 32.08
N VAL A 75 -5.74 -80.74 32.43
CA VAL A 75 -5.25 -81.64 33.49
C VAL A 75 -5.85 -81.25 34.84
N LEU A 76 -5.76 -79.97 35.22
CA LEU A 76 -6.30 -79.48 36.50
C LEU A 76 -7.79 -79.77 36.63
N ARG A 77 -8.58 -79.52 35.57
CA ARG A 77 -9.99 -79.88 35.52
C ARG A 77 -10.22 -81.39 35.72
N GLY A 78 -9.36 -82.23 35.12
CA GLY A 78 -9.47 -83.68 35.22
C GLY A 78 -9.27 -84.22 36.64
N LEU A 79 -8.53 -83.51 37.50
CA LEU A 79 -8.27 -83.91 38.89
C LEU A 79 -9.53 -83.91 39.78
N PHE A 80 -10.57 -83.15 39.40
CA PHE A 80 -11.79 -82.98 40.19
C PHE A 80 -12.94 -83.91 39.77
N VAL A 81 -12.74 -84.73 38.73
CA VAL A 81 -13.74 -85.68 38.25
C VAL A 81 -13.46 -87.05 38.86
N THR A 82 -14.39 -87.57 39.64
CA THR A 82 -14.35 -88.91 40.24
C THR A 82 -15.46 -89.77 39.63
N ASP A 83 -15.26 -91.09 39.54
CA ASP A 83 -16.20 -92.09 39.00
C ASP A 83 -16.40 -92.18 37.46
N GLU A 84 -15.36 -91.92 36.66
CA GLU A 84 -15.41 -92.09 35.19
C GLU A 84 -14.50 -93.19 34.65
N THR A 85 -14.90 -93.82 33.56
CA THR A 85 -14.05 -94.79 32.84
C THR A 85 -12.82 -94.11 32.23
N LEU A 86 -11.75 -94.87 32.01
CA LEU A 86 -10.53 -94.36 31.36
C LEU A 86 -10.81 -93.72 29.99
N VAL A 87 -11.80 -94.24 29.26
CA VAL A 87 -12.20 -93.71 27.94
C VAL A 87 -12.88 -92.35 28.07
N GLU A 88 -13.77 -92.17 29.05
CA GLU A 88 -14.47 -90.90 29.29
C GLU A 88 -13.51 -89.80 29.77
N GLN A 89 -12.59 -90.14 30.67
CA GLN A 89 -11.55 -89.22 31.13
C GLN A 89 -10.66 -88.75 29.98
N ALA A 90 -10.20 -89.68 29.13
CA ALA A 90 -9.41 -89.36 27.95
C ALA A 90 -10.18 -88.45 26.97
N LEU A 91 -11.43 -88.80 26.65
CA LEU A 91 -12.25 -88.02 25.72
C LEU A 91 -12.48 -86.59 26.22
N ARG A 92 -12.79 -86.41 27.52
CA ARG A 92 -12.97 -85.09 28.12
C ARG A 92 -11.69 -84.28 28.16
N PHE A 93 -10.55 -84.91 28.47
CA PHE A 93 -9.25 -84.24 28.42
C PHE A 93 -8.94 -83.71 27.01
N PHE A 94 -9.09 -84.55 25.98
CA PHE A 94 -8.85 -84.14 24.59
C PHE A 94 -9.83 -83.04 24.15
N MET A 95 -11.12 -83.19 24.43
CA MET A 95 -12.14 -82.19 24.08
C MET A 95 -11.91 -80.86 24.80
N ALA A 96 -11.57 -80.87 26.09
CA ALA A 96 -11.26 -79.66 26.85
C ALA A 96 -9.99 -78.98 26.34
N THR A 97 -8.94 -79.75 26.05
CA THR A 97 -7.69 -79.22 25.50
C THR A 97 -7.93 -78.55 24.14
N ILE A 98 -8.68 -79.20 23.24
CA ILE A 98 -9.04 -78.64 21.93
C ILE A 98 -9.85 -77.35 22.10
N ALA A 99 -10.86 -77.34 22.97
CA ALA A 99 -11.70 -76.17 23.21
C ALA A 99 -10.89 -74.99 23.78
N TYR A 100 -10.09 -75.21 24.82
CA TYR A 100 -9.31 -74.16 25.46
C TYR A 100 -8.19 -73.64 24.55
N ALA A 101 -7.46 -74.53 23.87
CA ALA A 101 -6.43 -74.15 22.92
C ALA A 101 -7.04 -73.40 21.72
N GLY A 102 -8.16 -73.89 21.17
CA GLY A 102 -8.85 -73.25 20.06
C GLY A 102 -9.31 -71.83 20.39
N CYS A 103 -9.99 -71.65 21.52
CA CYS A 103 -10.44 -70.32 21.95
C CYS A 103 -9.28 -69.39 22.32
N GLY A 104 -8.24 -69.90 22.99
CA GLY A 104 -7.03 -69.12 23.28
C GLY A 104 -6.33 -68.65 22.02
N LEU A 105 -6.10 -69.54 21.05
CA LEU A 105 -5.46 -69.20 19.77
C LEU A 105 -6.30 -68.20 18.95
N LEU A 106 -7.62 -68.34 18.94
CA LEU A 106 -8.53 -67.41 18.27
C LEU A 106 -8.45 -66.00 18.89
N VAL A 107 -8.46 -65.89 20.22
CA VAL A 107 -8.32 -64.61 20.91
C VAL A 107 -6.94 -64.00 20.71
N ALA A 108 -5.89 -64.81 20.66
CA ALA A 108 -4.54 -64.36 20.35
C ALA A 108 -4.46 -63.77 18.94
N GLU A 109 -5.09 -64.41 17.94
CA GLU A 109 -5.11 -63.93 16.56
C GLU A 109 -5.94 -62.64 16.42
N ILE A 110 -7.13 -62.57 17.01
CA ILE A 110 -7.94 -61.33 17.04
C ILE A 110 -7.15 -60.19 17.68
N SER A 111 -6.48 -60.46 18.81
CA SER A 111 -5.67 -59.47 19.51
C SER A 111 -4.45 -59.02 18.70
N ARG A 112 -3.87 -59.92 17.90
CA ARG A 112 -2.77 -59.60 16.99
C ARG A 112 -3.26 -58.74 15.81
N THR A 113 -4.32 -59.17 15.13
CA THR A 113 -4.93 -58.44 14.00
C THR A 113 -5.38 -57.03 14.41
N ARG A 114 -6.06 -56.91 15.56
CA ARG A 114 -6.47 -55.61 16.11
C ARG A 114 -5.29 -54.69 16.37
N ARG A 115 -4.17 -55.22 16.92
CA ARG A 115 -2.95 -54.43 17.17
C ARG A 115 -2.34 -53.90 15.86
N VAL A 116 -2.29 -54.74 14.82
CA VAL A 116 -1.75 -54.34 13.51
C VAL A 116 -2.64 -53.27 12.86
N ILE A 117 -3.95 -53.49 12.78
CA ILE A 117 -4.90 -52.54 12.18
C ILE A 117 -4.84 -51.18 12.88
N LEU A 118 -4.85 -51.17 14.22
CA LEU A 118 -4.77 -49.92 14.99
C LEU A 118 -3.44 -49.19 14.74
N SER A 119 -2.33 -49.93 14.63
CA SER A 119 -1.04 -49.30 14.33
C SER A 119 -1.02 -48.64 12.96
N HIS A 120 -1.56 -49.31 11.93
CA HIS A 120 -1.66 -48.77 10.58
C HIS A 120 -2.61 -47.57 10.52
N TYR A 121 -3.75 -47.65 11.21
CA TYR A 121 -4.71 -46.55 11.30
C TYR A 121 -4.11 -45.29 11.94
N VAL A 122 -3.33 -45.45 13.01
CA VAL A 122 -2.63 -44.34 13.67
C VAL A 122 -1.59 -43.71 12.76
N GLN A 123 -0.82 -44.53 12.02
CA GLN A 123 0.15 -44.05 11.04
C GLN A 123 -0.53 -43.24 9.93
N LEU A 124 -1.59 -43.78 9.32
CA LEU A 124 -2.33 -43.12 8.24
C LEU A 124 -2.91 -41.77 8.70
N ARG A 125 -3.49 -41.72 9.91
CA ARG A 125 -3.98 -40.45 10.48
C ARG A 125 -2.86 -39.44 10.76
N ALA A 126 -1.69 -39.89 11.18
CA ALA A 126 -0.55 -39.00 11.41
C ALA A 126 -0.06 -38.40 10.09
N GLU A 127 0.05 -39.20 9.05
CA GLU A 127 0.43 -38.77 7.70
C GLU A 127 -0.58 -37.77 7.12
N GLN A 128 -1.88 -38.06 7.20
CA GLN A 128 -2.94 -37.14 6.77
C GLN A 128 -2.90 -35.80 7.52
N ARG A 129 -2.64 -35.82 8.84
CA ARG A 129 -2.50 -34.58 9.63
C ARG A 129 -1.29 -33.78 9.22
N LEU A 130 -0.15 -34.43 8.95
CA LEU A 130 1.06 -33.78 8.49
C LEU A 130 0.83 -33.14 7.11
N ARG A 131 0.25 -33.88 6.17
CA ARG A 131 -0.08 -33.39 4.83
C ARG A 131 -1.00 -32.17 4.89
N ARG A 132 -2.11 -32.25 5.62
CA ARG A 132 -3.04 -31.10 5.81
C ARG A 132 -2.40 -29.91 6.52
N ARG A 133 -1.37 -30.13 7.34
CA ARG A 133 -0.63 -29.04 8.00
C ARG A 133 0.31 -28.36 7.01
N LEU A 134 1.03 -29.15 6.21
CA LEU A 134 1.90 -28.64 5.16
C LEU A 134 1.12 -27.87 4.09
N GLU A 135 0.02 -28.44 3.58
CA GLU A 135 -0.87 -27.79 2.60
C GLU A 135 -1.39 -26.44 3.12
N ARG A 136 -1.86 -26.38 4.37
CA ARG A 136 -2.28 -25.11 4.99
C ARG A 136 -1.14 -24.13 5.15
N GLN A 137 0.04 -24.58 5.56
CA GLN A 137 1.19 -23.70 5.74
C GLN A 137 1.65 -23.10 4.41
N LEU A 138 1.72 -23.91 3.34
CA LEU A 138 2.04 -23.44 1.99
C LEU A 138 0.99 -22.44 1.47
N ARG A 139 -0.30 -22.74 1.67
CA ARG A 139 -1.38 -21.81 1.29
C ARG A 139 -1.25 -20.48 2.03
N LEU A 140 -1.05 -20.50 3.35
CA LEU A 140 -0.87 -19.27 4.14
C LEU A 140 0.35 -18.46 3.66
N LEU A 141 1.47 -19.11 3.35
CA LEU A 141 2.66 -18.43 2.82
C LEU A 141 2.36 -17.74 1.48
N ALA A 142 1.67 -18.44 0.56
CA ALA A 142 1.27 -17.87 -0.72
C ALA A 142 0.30 -16.68 -0.55
N GLU A 143 -0.71 -16.82 0.32
CA GLU A 143 -1.72 -15.77 0.59
C GLU A 143 -1.13 -14.53 1.28
N SER A 144 -0.13 -14.71 2.14
CA SER A 144 0.56 -13.61 2.82
C SER A 144 1.67 -12.94 1.98
N SER A 145 1.98 -13.50 0.80
CA SER A 145 3.02 -12.96 -0.07
C SER A 145 2.58 -11.61 -0.66
N PRO A 146 3.42 -10.57 -0.58
CA PRO A 146 3.14 -9.28 -1.23
C PRO A 146 3.24 -9.37 -2.76
N ALA A 147 3.97 -10.36 -3.29
CA ALA A 147 4.03 -10.61 -4.72
C ALA A 147 2.75 -11.32 -5.18
N ALA A 148 2.15 -10.84 -6.27
CA ALA A 148 0.99 -11.48 -6.87
C ALA A 148 1.41 -12.79 -7.56
N LEU A 149 0.80 -13.89 -7.14
CA LEU A 149 1.06 -15.24 -7.64
C LEU A 149 -0.15 -15.73 -8.40
N LEU A 150 0.09 -16.25 -9.61
CA LEU A 150 -0.92 -16.79 -10.50
C LEU A 150 -0.49 -18.18 -10.99
N THR A 151 -1.43 -19.13 -11.00
CA THR A 151 -1.27 -20.40 -11.68
C THR A 151 -2.33 -20.50 -12.75
N VAL A 152 -1.91 -20.82 -13.97
CA VAL A 152 -2.76 -20.90 -15.16
C VAL A 152 -2.69 -22.32 -15.72
N ALA A 153 -3.83 -22.88 -16.11
CA ALA A 153 -3.92 -24.17 -16.79
C ALA A 153 -3.50 -24.07 -18.26
N GLY A 154 -3.26 -25.22 -18.89
CA GLY A 154 -2.87 -25.31 -20.30
C GLY A 154 -3.89 -24.76 -21.29
N ASP A 155 -5.15 -24.57 -20.87
CA ASP A 155 -6.21 -23.94 -21.66
C ASP A 155 -6.27 -22.40 -21.50
N GLY A 156 -5.33 -21.81 -20.75
CA GLY A 156 -5.25 -20.37 -20.52
C GLY A 156 -6.13 -19.86 -19.37
N ARG A 157 -6.76 -20.75 -18.57
CA ARG A 157 -7.59 -20.33 -17.42
C ARG A 157 -6.79 -20.24 -16.13
N ILE A 158 -7.12 -19.26 -15.31
CA ILE A 158 -6.52 -19.10 -13.97
C ILE A 158 -7.07 -20.21 -13.06
N VAL A 159 -6.19 -21.00 -12.46
CA VAL A 159 -6.52 -22.11 -11.53
C VAL A 159 -6.35 -21.69 -10.08
N ALA A 160 -5.36 -20.84 -9.81
CA ALA A 160 -5.10 -20.33 -8.48
C ALA A 160 -4.53 -18.92 -8.54
N ALA A 161 -4.97 -18.07 -7.62
CA ALA A 161 -4.45 -16.74 -7.41
C ALA A 161 -4.29 -16.53 -5.90
N ASN A 162 -3.26 -15.79 -5.47
CA ASN A 162 -3.19 -15.35 -4.08
C ASN A 162 -3.89 -14.00 -3.89
N ARG A 163 -4.10 -13.60 -2.63
CA ARG A 163 -4.65 -12.28 -2.27
C ARG A 163 -4.05 -11.10 -3.06
N ALA A 164 -2.72 -11.02 -3.17
CA ALA A 164 -2.06 -9.92 -3.89
C ALA A 164 -2.44 -9.89 -5.39
N ALA A 165 -2.65 -11.05 -6.02
CA ALA A 165 -3.13 -11.11 -7.40
C ALA A 165 -4.56 -10.58 -7.55
N HIS A 166 -5.47 -10.88 -6.61
CA HIS A 166 -6.82 -10.30 -6.59
C HIS A 166 -6.78 -8.77 -6.42
N GLU A 167 -5.95 -8.27 -5.49
CA GLU A 167 -5.80 -6.84 -5.24
C GLU A 167 -5.29 -6.09 -6.48
N ILE A 168 -4.34 -6.66 -7.23
CA ILE A 168 -3.82 -6.03 -8.45
C ILE A 168 -4.81 -6.18 -9.62
N LEU A 169 -5.36 -7.35 -9.87
CA LEU A 169 -6.10 -7.63 -11.10
C LEU A 169 -7.57 -7.24 -11.05
N GLU A 170 -8.28 -7.46 -9.94
CA GLU A 170 -9.73 -7.26 -9.90
C GLU A 170 -10.18 -6.13 -9.00
N MET A 171 -9.34 -5.63 -8.08
CA MET A 171 -9.60 -4.53 -7.13
C MET A 171 -10.85 -4.68 -6.24
N ALA A 172 -11.74 -5.65 -6.51
CA ALA A 172 -12.95 -5.98 -5.77
C ALA A 172 -12.74 -7.30 -5.01
N GLU A 173 -13.02 -7.30 -3.69
CA GLU A 173 -12.81 -8.46 -2.81
C GLU A 173 -13.70 -9.68 -3.14
N ASP A 174 -14.80 -9.49 -3.88
CA ASP A 174 -15.80 -10.54 -4.15
C ASP A 174 -15.71 -11.16 -5.56
N ALA A 175 -14.81 -10.67 -6.42
CA ALA A 175 -14.62 -11.22 -7.75
C ALA A 175 -13.61 -12.38 -7.72
N ALA A 176 -14.02 -13.52 -8.29
CA ALA A 176 -13.18 -14.70 -8.38
C ALA A 176 -12.36 -14.64 -9.68
N LEU A 177 -11.04 -14.62 -9.52
CA LEU A 177 -10.09 -14.74 -10.62
C LEU A 177 -10.08 -16.17 -11.19
N GLU A 178 -10.31 -17.18 -10.36
CA GLU A 178 -10.28 -18.57 -10.79
C GLU A 178 -11.35 -18.89 -11.84
N GLY A 179 -10.94 -19.57 -12.90
CA GLY A 179 -11.76 -19.92 -14.06
C GLY A 179 -11.81 -18.86 -15.15
N ARG A 180 -11.38 -17.61 -14.89
CA ARG A 180 -11.27 -16.57 -15.91
C ARG A 180 -10.07 -16.81 -16.83
N ALA A 181 -10.13 -16.26 -18.04
CA ALA A 181 -9.05 -16.38 -19.00
C ALA A 181 -7.92 -15.40 -18.64
N VAL A 182 -6.67 -15.89 -18.57
CA VAL A 182 -5.52 -15.05 -18.22
C VAL A 182 -5.31 -13.93 -19.24
N ARG A 183 -5.68 -14.16 -20.50
CA ARG A 183 -5.56 -13.18 -21.60
C ARG A 183 -6.30 -11.87 -21.34
N ASP A 184 -7.38 -11.89 -20.56
CA ASP A 184 -8.19 -10.70 -20.26
C ASP A 184 -7.40 -9.71 -19.39
N PHE A 185 -6.43 -10.22 -18.64
CA PHE A 185 -5.60 -9.46 -17.70
C PHE A 185 -4.16 -9.31 -18.20
N LEU A 186 -3.57 -10.39 -18.69
CA LEU A 186 -2.18 -10.51 -19.10
C LEU A 186 -2.08 -11.35 -20.39
N PRO A 187 -2.32 -10.75 -21.58
CA PRO A 187 -2.23 -11.44 -22.88
C PRO A 187 -0.91 -12.19 -23.08
N LEU A 188 0.20 -11.60 -22.60
CA LEU A 188 1.54 -12.17 -22.70
C LEU A 188 1.63 -13.58 -22.09
N LEU A 189 0.93 -13.87 -21.00
CA LEU A 189 1.00 -15.18 -20.35
C LEU A 189 0.25 -16.24 -21.15
N ASP A 190 -0.84 -15.87 -21.83
CA ASP A 190 -1.57 -16.75 -22.75
C ASP A 190 -0.72 -17.06 -24.00
N ASP A 191 -0.07 -16.03 -24.54
CA ASP A 191 0.88 -16.18 -25.66
C ASP A 191 2.04 -17.11 -25.27
N ALA A 192 2.60 -16.93 -24.07
CA ALA A 192 3.69 -17.77 -23.57
C ALA A 192 3.30 -19.25 -23.43
N LEU A 193 2.08 -19.53 -22.91
CA LEU A 193 1.52 -20.89 -22.83
C LEU A 193 1.38 -21.53 -24.23
N SER A 194 0.98 -20.74 -25.23
CA SER A 194 0.85 -21.23 -26.61
C SER A 194 2.20 -21.49 -27.29
N MET A 195 3.20 -20.65 -27.02
CA MET A 195 4.55 -20.75 -27.59
C MET A 195 5.40 -21.83 -26.93
N SER A 196 5.21 -22.08 -25.63
CA SER A 196 5.98 -23.08 -24.88
C SER A 196 5.61 -24.52 -25.22
N ALA A 197 4.64 -24.76 -26.11
CA ALA A 197 4.28 -26.09 -26.58
C ALA A 197 5.46 -26.88 -27.20
N ASN A 198 6.57 -26.20 -27.51
CA ASN A 198 7.78 -26.79 -28.06
C ASN A 198 9.01 -26.70 -27.13
N LEU A 199 8.90 -26.15 -25.91
CA LEU A 199 10.03 -25.90 -25.01
C LEU A 199 9.64 -26.10 -23.54
N ASP A 200 9.99 -27.24 -22.96
CA ASP A 200 9.85 -27.51 -21.53
C ASP A 200 10.76 -26.60 -20.68
N GLY A 201 10.23 -26.10 -19.56
CA GLY A 201 11.02 -25.39 -18.55
C GLY A 201 11.39 -23.94 -18.89
N MET A 202 10.67 -23.29 -19.81
CA MET A 202 10.88 -21.88 -20.12
C MET A 202 10.69 -21.02 -18.85
N ARG A 203 11.78 -20.40 -18.40
CA ARG A 203 11.80 -19.39 -17.33
C ARG A 203 12.18 -18.06 -17.94
N THR A 204 11.27 -17.10 -17.92
CA THR A 204 11.53 -15.78 -18.48
C THR A 204 10.90 -14.69 -17.65
N SER A 205 11.43 -13.48 -17.82
CA SER A 205 10.90 -12.25 -17.25
C SER A 205 10.57 -11.30 -18.37
N ALA A 206 9.44 -10.64 -18.28
CA ALA A 206 9.01 -9.67 -19.28
C ALA A 206 8.29 -8.51 -18.61
N SER A 207 8.43 -7.32 -19.20
CA SER A 207 7.64 -6.15 -18.86
C SER A 207 6.53 -6.00 -19.90
N THR A 208 5.30 -5.82 -19.44
CA THR A 208 4.10 -5.73 -20.26
C THR A 208 3.10 -4.76 -19.65
N TRP A 209 2.03 -4.47 -20.39
CA TRP A 209 0.86 -3.77 -19.86
C TRP A 209 -0.19 -4.80 -19.47
N GLY A 210 -0.55 -4.81 -18.19
CA GLY A 210 -1.67 -5.57 -17.68
C GLY A 210 -2.97 -4.76 -17.75
N HIS A 211 -4.07 -5.48 -17.73
CA HIS A 211 -5.43 -4.95 -17.63
C HIS A 211 -6.02 -5.35 -16.29
N ARG A 212 -6.71 -4.43 -15.63
CA ARG A 212 -7.52 -4.74 -14.45
C ARG A 212 -8.95 -5.07 -14.85
N GLY A 213 -9.73 -5.61 -13.91
CA GLY A 213 -11.12 -5.99 -14.09
C GLY A 213 -12.05 -4.82 -14.46
N ASP A 214 -11.66 -3.58 -14.15
CA ASP A 214 -12.36 -2.34 -14.55
C ASP A 214 -11.95 -1.84 -15.95
N GLY A 215 -11.01 -2.52 -16.61
CA GLY A 215 -10.46 -2.15 -17.92
C GLY A 215 -9.29 -1.17 -17.87
N SER A 216 -8.90 -0.67 -16.70
CA SER A 216 -7.72 0.18 -16.55
C SER A 216 -6.43 -0.59 -16.88
N ARG A 217 -5.42 0.14 -17.40
CA ARG A 217 -4.12 -0.43 -17.75
C ARG A 217 -3.09 -0.08 -16.70
N PHE A 218 -2.19 -1.01 -16.42
CA PHE A 218 -1.06 -0.79 -15.52
C PHE A 218 0.22 -1.44 -16.07
N PRO A 219 1.39 -0.82 -15.88
CA PRO A 219 2.65 -1.44 -16.24
C PRO A 219 2.92 -2.59 -15.24
N ALA A 220 3.29 -3.73 -15.79
CA ALA A 220 3.46 -4.98 -15.06
C ALA A 220 4.78 -5.62 -15.43
N THR A 221 5.53 -6.07 -14.43
CA THR A 221 6.64 -7.00 -14.66
C THR A 221 6.23 -8.40 -14.22
N THR A 222 6.37 -9.37 -15.12
CA THR A 222 5.97 -10.75 -14.89
C THR A 222 7.16 -11.69 -15.02
N TRP A 223 7.33 -12.58 -14.05
CA TRP A 223 8.21 -13.75 -14.13
C TRP A 223 7.35 -14.99 -14.22
N PHE A 224 7.56 -15.83 -15.22
CA PHE A 224 6.75 -17.03 -15.38
C PHE A 224 7.58 -18.26 -15.74
N SER A 225 7.03 -19.41 -15.36
CA SER A 225 7.57 -20.72 -15.68
C SER A 225 6.45 -21.68 -16.08
N VAL A 226 6.66 -22.38 -17.19
CA VAL A 226 5.77 -23.46 -17.64
C VAL A 226 6.31 -24.80 -17.13
N TYR A 227 5.43 -25.62 -16.57
CA TYR A 227 5.74 -26.94 -16.04
C TYR A 227 4.61 -27.93 -16.35
N GLU A 228 4.93 -29.22 -16.31
CA GLU A 228 3.94 -30.30 -16.41
C GLU A 228 3.71 -30.92 -15.04
N ASP A 229 2.44 -31.10 -14.68
CA ASP A 229 2.00 -31.88 -13.53
C ASP A 229 0.98 -32.91 -14.02
N SER A 230 1.28 -34.20 -13.82
CA SER A 230 0.33 -35.29 -14.09
C SER A 230 -0.23 -35.32 -15.54
N GLU A 231 0.62 -35.03 -16.55
CA GLU A 231 0.27 -34.87 -17.98
C GLU A 231 -0.53 -33.61 -18.35
N GLU A 232 -0.80 -32.72 -17.38
CA GLU A 232 -1.39 -31.40 -17.61
C GLU A 232 -0.32 -30.30 -17.55
N ARG A 233 -0.38 -29.37 -18.51
CA ARG A 233 0.52 -28.22 -18.56
C ARG A 233 -0.03 -27.10 -17.70
N HIS A 234 0.87 -26.48 -16.94
CA HIS A 234 0.57 -25.33 -16.09
C HIS A 234 1.63 -24.24 -16.26
N LEU A 235 1.21 -23.00 -16.07
CA LEU A 235 2.09 -21.84 -15.99
C LEU A 235 1.96 -21.22 -14.60
N ALA A 236 3.07 -21.12 -13.88
CA ALA A 236 3.15 -20.32 -12.66
C ALA A 236 3.76 -18.96 -13.01
N ALA A 237 3.12 -17.87 -12.59
CA ALA A 237 3.57 -16.51 -12.79
C ALA A 237 3.61 -15.72 -11.48
N ILE A 238 4.61 -14.86 -11.38
CA ILE A 238 4.73 -13.80 -10.40
C ILE A 238 4.50 -12.49 -11.14
N LEU A 239 3.58 -11.68 -10.65
CA LEU A 239 3.20 -10.38 -11.19
C LEU A 239 3.58 -9.30 -10.18
N VAL A 240 4.20 -8.23 -10.68
CA VAL A 240 4.48 -7.01 -9.91
C VAL A 240 3.97 -5.81 -10.68
N ASP A 241 3.14 -5.01 -10.02
CA ASP A 241 2.69 -3.71 -10.52
C ASP A 241 3.83 -2.69 -10.36
N THR A 242 4.28 -2.10 -11.47
CA THR A 242 5.37 -1.12 -11.48
C THR A 242 4.88 0.31 -11.67
N SER A 243 3.58 0.56 -11.45
CA SER A 243 2.96 1.89 -11.60
C SER A 243 3.67 2.97 -10.79
N GLU A 244 3.99 2.70 -9.52
CA GLU A 244 4.65 3.68 -8.65
C GLU A 244 6.09 3.97 -9.10
N GLU A 245 6.83 2.93 -9.51
CA GLU A 245 8.19 3.05 -10.03
C GLU A 245 8.23 3.93 -11.29
N VAL A 246 7.29 3.70 -12.21
CA VAL A 246 7.16 4.51 -13.44
C VAL A 246 6.83 5.96 -13.10
N ARG A 247 5.84 6.21 -12.23
CA ARG A 247 5.47 7.57 -11.80
C ARG A 247 6.63 8.29 -11.11
N ALA A 248 7.35 7.61 -10.23
CA ALA A 248 8.50 8.17 -9.54
C ALA A 248 9.62 8.54 -10.52
N ARG A 249 9.88 7.67 -11.50
CA ARG A 249 10.88 7.91 -12.56
C ARG A 249 10.48 9.08 -13.46
N GLU A 250 9.21 9.18 -13.84
CA GLU A 250 8.68 10.31 -14.62
C GLU A 250 8.81 11.62 -13.85
N SER A 251 8.41 11.64 -12.57
CA SER A 251 8.52 12.83 -11.72
C SER A 251 9.98 13.30 -11.58
N ALA A 252 10.90 12.37 -11.32
CA ALA A 252 12.32 12.69 -11.25
C ALA A 252 12.87 13.23 -12.58
N HIS A 253 12.44 12.65 -13.71
CA HIS A 253 12.83 13.13 -15.03
C HIS A 253 12.30 14.54 -15.31
N PHE A 254 11.05 14.83 -14.94
CA PHE A 254 10.48 16.17 -15.02
C PHE A 254 11.25 17.18 -14.17
N ASP A 255 11.62 16.83 -12.94
CA ASP A 255 12.42 17.69 -12.07
C ASP A 255 13.80 18.00 -12.65
N ASP A 256 14.47 17.01 -13.24
CA ASP A 256 15.77 17.20 -13.87
C ASP A 256 15.67 18.09 -15.11
N VAL A 257 14.64 17.91 -15.95
CA VAL A 257 14.37 18.80 -17.09
C VAL A 257 14.10 20.23 -16.61
N LEU A 258 13.33 20.40 -15.53
CA LEU A 258 13.07 21.72 -14.94
C LEU A 258 14.35 22.36 -14.36
N LYS A 259 15.21 21.59 -13.67
CA LYS A 259 16.51 22.08 -13.16
C LYS A 259 17.41 22.55 -14.30
N ASN A 260 17.54 21.76 -15.36
CA ASN A 260 18.36 22.11 -16.52
C ASN A 260 17.83 23.35 -17.25
N ASN A 261 16.52 23.43 -17.46
CA ASN A 261 15.89 24.62 -18.04
C ASN A 261 16.05 25.87 -17.15
N ARG A 262 16.04 25.73 -15.81
CA ARG A 262 16.29 26.84 -14.87
C ARG A 262 17.72 27.38 -14.97
N LEU A 263 18.71 26.51 -15.09
CA LEU A 263 20.12 26.91 -15.27
C LEU A 263 20.30 27.66 -16.59
N LEU A 264 19.73 27.14 -17.69
CA LEU A 264 19.77 27.79 -19.00
C LEU A 264 19.02 29.12 -19.01
N ALA A 265 17.83 29.19 -18.43
CA ALA A 265 17.07 30.43 -18.30
C ALA A 265 17.84 31.48 -17.49
N GLY A 266 18.59 31.06 -16.46
CA GLY A 266 19.49 31.92 -15.70
C GLY A 266 20.64 32.49 -16.55
N ALA A 267 21.34 31.64 -17.29
CA ALA A 267 22.42 32.07 -18.18
C ALA A 267 21.91 33.02 -19.29
N VAL A 268 20.82 32.66 -19.96
CA VAL A 268 20.19 33.46 -21.03
C VAL A 268 19.72 34.82 -20.49
N SER A 269 19.07 34.84 -19.33
CA SER A 269 18.61 36.10 -18.72
C SER A 269 19.77 37.00 -18.30
N HIS A 270 20.91 36.42 -17.89
CA HIS A 270 22.13 37.19 -17.62
C HIS A 270 22.69 37.83 -18.89
N GLU A 271 22.71 37.10 -20.01
CA GLU A 271 23.13 37.64 -21.31
C GLU A 271 22.17 38.71 -21.84
N ILE A 272 20.85 38.49 -21.76
CA ILE A 272 19.85 39.50 -22.14
C ILE A 272 20.06 40.77 -21.31
N ARG A 273 20.29 40.65 -20.00
CA ARG A 273 20.54 41.81 -19.12
C ARG A 273 21.80 42.57 -19.53
N ASN A 274 22.86 41.86 -19.90
CA ASN A 274 24.09 42.48 -20.39
C ASN A 274 23.85 43.24 -21.70
N LEU A 275 23.16 42.62 -22.66
CA LEU A 275 22.83 43.26 -23.95
C LEU A 275 21.91 44.47 -23.78
N CYS A 276 20.89 44.37 -22.93
CA CYS A 276 19.96 45.46 -22.69
C CYS A 276 20.61 46.60 -21.89
N SER A 277 21.53 46.31 -20.97
CA SER A 277 22.32 47.33 -20.27
C SER A 277 23.19 48.11 -21.25
N ALA A 278 23.85 47.43 -22.19
CA ALA A 278 24.63 48.08 -23.24
C ALA A 278 23.74 48.94 -24.16
N ALA A 279 22.59 48.42 -24.61
CA ALA A 279 21.61 49.17 -25.39
C ALA A 279 21.07 50.39 -24.60
N GLY A 280 20.87 50.25 -23.29
CA GLY A 280 20.43 51.33 -22.39
C GLY A 280 21.45 52.47 -22.31
N VAL A 281 22.75 52.14 -22.26
CA VAL A 281 23.83 53.15 -22.29
C VAL A 281 23.85 53.88 -23.63
N VAL A 282 23.78 53.16 -24.75
CA VAL A 282 23.80 53.76 -26.09
C VAL A 282 22.60 54.68 -26.31
N THR A 283 21.40 54.22 -25.98
CA THR A 283 20.17 55.02 -26.10
C THR A 283 20.16 56.22 -25.16
N SER A 284 20.73 56.09 -23.95
CA SER A 284 20.90 57.21 -23.01
C SER A 284 21.93 58.25 -23.48
N ASN A 285 22.97 57.82 -24.21
CA ASN A 285 23.95 58.73 -24.81
C ASN A 285 23.36 59.48 -26.01
N LEU A 286 22.61 58.79 -26.86
CA LEU A 286 21.89 59.39 -27.99
C LEU A 286 20.86 60.42 -27.53
N ALA A 287 20.16 60.15 -26.41
CA ALA A 287 19.20 61.08 -25.84
C ALA A 287 19.82 62.40 -25.34
N ARG A 288 21.14 62.41 -25.05
CA ARG A 288 21.87 63.64 -24.68
C ARG A 288 22.35 64.43 -25.90
N HIS A 289 22.16 63.92 -27.12
CA HIS A 289 22.61 64.60 -28.32
C HIS A 289 21.53 65.61 -28.80
N PRO A 290 21.86 66.91 -28.98
CA PRO A 290 20.86 67.95 -29.21
C PRO A 290 20.01 67.79 -30.47
N ALA A 291 20.46 66.99 -31.45
CA ALA A 291 19.75 66.79 -32.72
C ALA A 291 18.70 65.67 -32.69
N ILE A 292 18.74 64.79 -31.68
CA ILE A 292 17.98 63.53 -31.65
C ILE A 292 17.34 63.26 -30.28
N GLY A 293 17.60 64.10 -29.27
CA GLY A 293 17.16 63.89 -27.89
C GLY A 293 15.64 63.86 -27.71
N ASP A 294 14.91 64.65 -28.50
CA ASP A 294 13.44 64.73 -28.48
C ASP A 294 12.76 63.85 -29.55
N ASP A 295 13.52 62.94 -30.18
CA ASP A 295 12.99 62.05 -31.21
C ASP A 295 12.02 61.01 -30.58
N PRO A 296 10.77 60.90 -31.09
CA PRO A 296 9.75 59.99 -30.54
C PRO A 296 10.13 58.51 -30.70
N ASP A 297 10.88 58.14 -31.74
CA ASP A 297 11.34 56.76 -31.94
C ASP A 297 12.46 56.41 -30.96
N LEU A 298 13.31 57.38 -30.60
CA LEU A 298 14.32 57.20 -29.56
C LEU A 298 13.68 57.03 -28.16
N ALA A 299 12.62 57.77 -27.87
CA ALA A 299 11.84 57.59 -26.65
C ALA A 299 11.18 56.21 -26.57
N ALA A 300 10.58 55.75 -27.68
CA ALA A 300 10.01 54.40 -27.78
C ALA A 300 11.07 53.30 -27.60
N LEU A 301 12.24 53.45 -28.22
CA LEU A 301 13.36 52.51 -28.09
C LEU A 301 13.87 52.41 -26.64
N ARG A 302 13.99 53.55 -25.94
CA ARG A 302 14.37 53.56 -24.51
C ARG A 302 13.35 52.83 -23.64
N SER A 303 12.06 53.02 -23.91
CA SER A 303 10.97 52.31 -23.22
C SER A 303 11.04 50.80 -23.45
N LEU A 304 11.30 50.36 -24.70
CA LEU A 304 11.46 48.95 -25.04
C LEU A 304 12.66 48.31 -24.35
N VAL A 305 13.82 48.98 -24.33
CA VAL A 305 15.03 48.49 -23.65
C VAL A 305 14.82 48.39 -22.14
N ALA A 306 14.14 49.38 -21.53
CA ALA A 306 13.80 49.34 -20.12
C ALA A 306 12.84 48.18 -19.79
N ALA A 307 11.82 47.95 -20.62
CA ALA A 307 10.90 46.83 -20.46
C ALA A 307 11.60 45.47 -20.60
N LEU A 308 12.54 45.35 -21.54
CA LEU A 308 13.35 44.13 -21.72
C LEU A 308 14.29 43.89 -20.53
N MET A 309 14.87 44.94 -19.94
CA MET A 309 15.64 44.83 -18.71
C MET A 309 14.79 44.36 -17.53
N GLU A 310 13.57 44.86 -17.40
CA GLU A 310 12.62 44.46 -16.37
C GLU A 310 12.21 42.98 -16.52
N LEU A 311 11.95 42.54 -17.76
CA LEU A 311 11.67 41.12 -18.06
C LEU A 311 12.88 40.21 -17.83
N ALA A 312 14.09 40.65 -18.17
CA ALA A 312 15.32 39.87 -17.97
C ALA A 312 15.76 39.80 -16.49
N SER A 313 15.31 40.74 -15.67
CA SER A 313 15.54 40.72 -14.22
C SER A 313 14.48 39.91 -13.47
N PHE A 314 13.27 39.75 -14.05
CA PHE A 314 12.18 38.93 -13.53
C PHE A 314 12.52 37.43 -13.46
N ASN A 315 13.27 36.89 -14.43
CA ASN A 315 13.53 35.44 -14.53
C ASN A 315 14.61 34.88 -13.57
N LEU A 316 15.33 35.70 -12.80
CA LEU A 316 16.39 35.22 -11.89
C LEU A 316 16.13 35.40 -10.39
N ARG A 317 15.05 36.05 -9.97
CA ARG A 317 14.71 36.16 -8.54
C ARG A 317 13.79 35.04 -8.07
N ARG A 318 13.96 33.82 -8.59
CA ARG A 318 13.59 32.62 -7.82
C ARG A 318 14.80 32.26 -6.96
N GLN A 319 14.97 33.02 -5.87
CA GLN A 319 15.81 32.61 -4.74
C GLN A 319 15.37 31.20 -4.32
N LEU A 320 16.34 30.42 -3.85
CA LEU A 320 16.23 28.99 -3.58
C LEU A 320 14.92 28.64 -2.84
N PRO A 321 14.25 27.55 -3.21
CA PRO A 321 13.15 27.02 -2.41
C PRO A 321 13.76 26.47 -1.12
N ASP A 322 13.67 27.22 -0.02
CA ASP A 322 13.60 26.65 1.35
C ASP A 322 13.39 27.71 2.46
N GLU A 323 13.53 29.02 2.20
CA GLU A 323 13.14 30.04 3.20
C GLU A 323 11.79 30.66 2.85
N VAL A 324 10.76 30.32 3.61
CA VAL A 324 9.49 31.05 3.62
C VAL A 324 9.79 32.47 4.11
N HIS A 325 9.80 33.44 3.19
CA HIS A 325 10.03 34.84 3.55
C HIS A 325 8.77 35.40 4.19
N GLU A 326 8.88 35.83 5.45
CA GLU A 326 7.82 36.49 6.20
C GLU A 326 7.86 38.01 5.97
N THR A 327 6.76 38.60 5.53
CA THR A 327 6.63 40.05 5.31
C THR A 327 5.52 40.64 6.17
N ARG A 328 5.81 41.74 6.87
CA ARG A 328 4.80 42.54 7.59
C ARG A 328 4.15 43.55 6.65
N LEU A 329 2.85 43.44 6.43
CA LEU A 329 2.12 44.34 5.52
C LEU A 329 2.16 45.80 5.98
N GLN A 330 2.18 46.06 7.29
CA GLN A 330 2.31 47.42 7.83
C GLN A 330 3.58 48.12 7.32
N THR A 331 4.73 47.44 7.45
CA THR A 331 6.01 47.98 6.99
C THR A 331 6.01 48.19 5.48
N LEU A 332 5.51 47.20 4.74
CA LEU A 332 5.41 47.28 3.28
C LEU A 332 4.55 48.47 2.81
N CYS A 333 3.40 48.68 3.43
CA CYS A 333 2.49 49.78 3.10
C CYS A 333 3.06 51.14 3.53
N SER A 334 3.81 51.20 4.64
CA SER A 334 4.52 52.43 5.03
C SER A 334 5.62 52.81 4.04
N GLU A 335 6.28 51.83 3.43
CA GLU A 335 7.26 52.09 2.38
C GLU A 335 6.61 52.52 1.08
N LEU A 336 5.51 51.87 0.70
CA LEU A 336 4.71 52.29 -0.45
C LEU A 336 4.31 53.76 -0.31
N ASP A 337 3.81 54.15 0.87
CA ASP A 337 3.42 55.51 1.19
C ASP A 337 4.53 56.52 0.91
N VAL A 338 5.72 56.28 1.46
CA VAL A 338 6.89 57.14 1.26
C VAL A 338 7.25 57.30 -0.21
N ILE A 339 7.09 56.24 -1.01
CA ILE A 339 7.44 56.26 -2.43
C ILE A 339 6.41 57.02 -3.28
N ILE A 340 5.11 56.84 -3.02
CA ILE A 340 4.06 57.36 -3.91
C ILE A 340 3.44 58.67 -3.44
N ARG A 341 3.59 59.06 -2.16
CA ARG A 341 2.91 60.23 -1.59
C ARG A 341 3.15 61.52 -2.37
N SER A 342 4.40 61.78 -2.78
CA SER A 342 4.74 62.96 -3.60
C SER A 342 3.97 62.99 -4.92
N ASP A 343 3.87 61.85 -5.62
CA ASP A 343 3.18 61.77 -6.91
C ASP A 343 1.66 62.05 -6.76
N TRP A 344 1.08 61.66 -5.62
CA TRP A 344 -0.34 61.90 -5.31
C TRP A 344 -0.60 63.34 -4.86
N ASP A 345 0.30 63.93 -4.08
CA ASP A 345 0.23 65.34 -3.68
C ASP A 345 0.35 66.27 -4.90
N ASP A 346 1.21 65.94 -5.87
CA ASP A 346 1.40 66.71 -7.12
C ASP A 346 0.13 66.81 -7.99
N ILE A 347 -0.78 65.85 -7.84
CA ILE A 347 -2.08 65.85 -8.53
C ILE A 347 -3.24 66.25 -7.62
N ASP A 348 -3.00 66.89 -6.46
CA ASP A 348 -4.04 67.21 -5.47
C ASP A 348 -4.93 66.00 -5.13
N GLY A 349 -4.33 64.81 -5.05
CA GLY A 349 -5.00 63.54 -4.81
C GLY A 349 -5.04 63.17 -3.33
N HIS A 350 -6.09 62.46 -2.92
CA HIS A 350 -6.22 61.91 -1.58
C HIS A 350 -5.70 60.47 -1.51
N LEU A 351 -4.59 60.27 -0.79
CA LEU A 351 -4.01 58.95 -0.51
C LEU A 351 -4.34 58.52 0.92
N GLU A 352 -5.05 57.41 1.06
CA GLU A 352 -5.39 56.82 2.35
C GLU A 352 -4.89 55.37 2.43
N ILE A 353 -4.04 55.09 3.41
CA ILE A 353 -3.49 53.75 3.66
C ILE A 353 -3.88 53.32 5.08
N GLN A 354 -4.72 52.31 5.17
CA GLN A 354 -5.28 51.78 6.41
C GLN A 354 -4.91 50.30 6.58
N VAL A 355 -3.82 50.05 7.30
CA VAL A 355 -3.42 48.70 7.74
C VAL A 355 -3.34 48.72 9.27
N PRO A 356 -3.99 47.79 9.98
CA PRO A 356 -3.87 47.69 11.43
C PRO A 356 -2.42 47.43 11.87
N ALA A 357 -1.96 48.10 12.93
CA ALA A 357 -0.59 47.92 13.44
C ALA A 357 -0.28 46.47 13.82
N ASP A 358 -1.28 45.75 14.34
CA ASP A 358 -1.17 44.35 14.78
C ASP A 358 -1.59 43.35 13.68
N PHE A 359 -1.60 43.76 12.41
CA PHE A 359 -1.98 42.88 11.31
C PHE A 359 -0.93 41.75 11.12
N PRO A 360 -1.34 40.47 10.98
CA PRO A 360 -0.42 39.36 10.92
C PRO A 360 0.48 39.40 9.68
N SER A 361 1.69 38.86 9.81
CA SER A 361 2.61 38.73 8.70
C SER A 361 2.12 37.73 7.65
N VAL A 362 2.53 37.94 6.41
CA VAL A 362 2.20 37.12 5.25
C VAL A 362 3.42 36.38 4.72
N GLN A 363 3.19 35.26 4.05
CA GLN A 363 4.22 34.60 3.24
C GLN A 363 4.39 35.36 1.94
N GLY A 364 5.61 35.82 1.68
CA GLY A 364 5.97 36.43 0.41
C GLY A 364 7.22 37.30 0.51
N ASP A 365 7.99 37.35 -0.58
CA ASP A 365 9.12 38.26 -0.71
C ASP A 365 8.65 39.72 -0.72
N ARG A 366 9.22 40.51 0.20
CA ARG A 366 8.90 41.93 0.39
C ARG A 366 9.08 42.74 -0.89
N HIS A 367 10.13 42.48 -1.69
CA HIS A 367 10.40 43.26 -2.90
C HIS A 367 9.35 42.97 -3.99
N ALA A 368 9.00 41.71 -4.18
CA ALA A 368 7.96 41.29 -5.12
C ALA A 368 6.61 41.91 -4.77
N LEU A 369 6.21 41.89 -3.49
CA LEU A 369 4.95 42.49 -3.05
C LEU A 369 4.96 44.02 -3.23
N LEU A 370 6.07 44.69 -2.91
CA LEU A 370 6.21 46.14 -3.13
C LEU A 370 6.09 46.49 -4.61
N GLN A 371 6.68 45.69 -5.50
CA GLN A 371 6.60 45.91 -6.94
C GLN A 371 5.17 45.78 -7.48
N VAL A 372 4.40 44.79 -7.00
CA VAL A 372 2.98 44.66 -7.33
C VAL A 372 2.22 45.91 -6.89
N LEU A 373 2.41 46.34 -5.65
CA LEU A 373 1.75 47.52 -5.09
C LEU A 373 2.10 48.81 -5.84
N LEU A 374 3.38 49.02 -6.18
CA LEU A 374 3.81 50.17 -6.98
C LEU A 374 3.16 50.18 -8.36
N ASN A 375 3.04 49.01 -9.01
CA ASN A 375 2.39 48.93 -10.30
C ASN A 375 0.89 49.28 -10.18
N LEU A 376 0.19 48.76 -9.16
CA LEU A 376 -1.22 49.09 -8.92
C LEU A 376 -1.42 50.58 -8.58
N ALA A 377 -0.57 51.15 -7.72
CA ALA A 377 -0.62 52.56 -7.35
C ALA A 377 -0.37 53.49 -8.56
N ARG A 378 0.60 53.15 -9.42
CA ARG A 378 0.87 53.91 -10.65
C ARG A 378 -0.25 53.79 -11.68
N ASN A 379 -0.89 52.63 -11.78
CA ASN A 379 -2.07 52.46 -12.64
C ASN A 379 -3.25 53.29 -12.10
N SER A 380 -3.41 53.33 -10.77
CA SER A 380 -4.43 54.14 -10.10
C SER A 380 -4.21 55.64 -10.35
N LEU A 381 -2.96 56.11 -10.19
CA LEU A 381 -2.57 57.50 -10.44
C LEU A 381 -2.93 57.92 -11.88
N ARG A 382 -2.56 57.10 -12.88
CA ARG A 382 -2.90 57.34 -14.29
C ARG A 382 -4.41 57.37 -14.54
N ALA A 383 -5.16 56.53 -13.85
CA ALA A 383 -6.61 56.46 -14.00
C ALA A 383 -7.33 57.69 -13.45
N VAL A 384 -6.78 58.34 -12.42
CA VAL A 384 -7.45 59.48 -11.74
C VAL A 384 -6.87 60.85 -12.08
N GLN A 385 -5.64 60.97 -12.60
CA GLN A 385 -4.97 62.26 -12.83
C GLN A 385 -5.80 63.26 -13.68
N GLY A 386 -6.61 62.76 -14.61
CA GLY A 386 -7.49 63.58 -15.47
C GLY A 386 -8.85 63.95 -14.85
N LEU A 387 -9.17 63.43 -13.66
CA LEU A 387 -10.45 63.68 -12.97
C LEU A 387 -10.39 64.97 -12.13
N PRO A 388 -11.53 65.53 -11.67
CA PRO A 388 -11.52 66.63 -10.70
C PRO A 388 -10.85 66.21 -9.38
N PRO A 389 -10.14 67.11 -8.66
CA PRO A 389 -9.42 66.77 -7.43
C PRO A 389 -10.23 66.00 -6.39
N ALA A 390 -11.51 66.35 -6.19
CA ALA A 390 -12.42 65.66 -5.27
C ALA A 390 -12.62 64.16 -5.58
N ARG A 391 -12.35 63.73 -6.82
CA ARG A 391 -12.45 62.34 -7.30
C ARG A 391 -11.07 61.69 -7.54
N ARG A 392 -9.98 62.28 -7.08
CA ARG A 392 -8.63 61.69 -7.15
C ARG A 392 -8.34 60.99 -5.84
N GLN A 393 -8.79 59.76 -5.68
CA GLN A 393 -8.64 59.04 -4.41
C GLN A 393 -8.00 57.67 -4.64
N LEU A 394 -7.08 57.28 -3.75
CA LEU A 394 -6.53 55.95 -3.64
C LEU A 394 -6.63 55.48 -2.20
N HIS A 395 -7.28 54.34 -2.01
CA HIS A 395 -7.41 53.65 -0.74
C HIS A 395 -6.66 52.33 -0.77
N VAL A 396 -5.76 52.12 0.19
CA VAL A 396 -5.07 50.84 0.41
C VAL A 396 -5.45 50.31 1.77
N GLY A 397 -6.07 49.13 1.82
CA GLY A 397 -6.60 48.55 3.06
C GLY A 397 -6.27 47.08 3.20
N ALA A 398 -6.05 46.60 4.43
CA ALA A 398 -5.84 45.18 4.70
C ALA A 398 -6.95 44.60 5.59
N ARG A 399 -7.41 43.39 5.27
CA ARG A 399 -8.38 42.64 6.07
C ARG A 399 -8.05 41.14 6.08
N LEU A 400 -8.57 40.42 7.07
CA LEU A 400 -8.49 38.96 7.13
C LEU A 400 -9.76 38.34 6.54
N GLU A 401 -9.58 37.33 5.69
CA GLU A 401 -10.67 36.59 5.06
C GLU A 401 -10.27 35.12 4.94
N GLN A 402 -11.04 34.21 5.58
CA GLN A 402 -10.85 32.75 5.46
C GLN A 402 -9.38 32.29 5.58
N GLU A 403 -8.70 32.68 6.66
CA GLU A 403 -7.28 32.36 6.94
C GLU A 403 -6.25 32.97 5.96
N ARG A 404 -6.65 33.97 5.17
CA ARG A 404 -5.76 34.71 4.27
C ARG A 404 -5.77 36.19 4.62
N ALA A 405 -4.65 36.84 4.35
CA ALA A 405 -4.59 38.29 4.29
C ALA A 405 -5.10 38.75 2.92
N VAL A 406 -5.99 39.73 2.91
CA VAL A 406 -6.47 40.41 1.71
C VAL A 406 -6.07 41.86 1.77
N LEU A 407 -5.16 42.26 0.87
CA LEU A 407 -4.76 43.65 0.70
C LEU A 407 -5.49 44.22 -0.52
N SER A 408 -6.35 45.22 -0.30
CA SER A 408 -7.13 45.89 -1.35
C SER A 408 -6.50 47.22 -1.74
N VAL A 409 -6.40 47.47 -3.04
CA VAL A 409 -6.00 48.75 -3.65
C VAL A 409 -7.18 49.23 -4.48
N ARG A 410 -7.80 50.35 -4.07
CA ARG A 410 -9.02 50.90 -4.65
C ARG A 410 -8.81 52.33 -5.09
N ASP A 411 -9.14 52.64 -6.34
CA ASP A 411 -9.19 54.00 -6.86
C ASP A 411 -10.61 54.45 -7.19
N THR A 412 -10.78 55.74 -7.48
CA THR A 412 -12.04 56.37 -7.93
C THR A 412 -12.03 56.73 -9.42
N GLY A 413 -11.24 55.99 -10.21
CA GLY A 413 -11.10 56.14 -11.65
C GLY A 413 -12.36 55.81 -12.45
N PRO A 414 -12.27 55.71 -13.79
CA PRO A 414 -13.39 55.31 -14.64
C PRO A 414 -13.76 53.82 -14.52
N GLY A 415 -13.00 53.03 -13.74
CA GLY A 415 -13.17 51.58 -13.63
C GLY A 415 -12.60 50.83 -14.82
N ILE A 416 -12.94 49.53 -14.92
CA ILE A 416 -12.39 48.62 -15.93
C ILE A 416 -13.49 48.15 -16.88
N ALA A 417 -13.36 48.50 -18.16
CA ALA A 417 -14.34 48.18 -19.20
C ALA A 417 -14.36 46.69 -19.60
N ASP A 418 -13.20 46.02 -19.64
CA ASP A 418 -13.09 44.59 -19.96
C ASP A 418 -12.24 43.86 -18.90
N PRO A 419 -12.88 43.34 -17.82
CA PRO A 419 -12.18 42.59 -16.79
C PRO A 419 -11.59 41.26 -17.28
N GLY A 420 -12.16 40.65 -18.33
CA GLY A 420 -11.75 39.34 -18.84
C GLY A 420 -10.37 39.36 -19.51
N ARG A 421 -9.98 40.51 -20.05
CA ARG A 421 -8.67 40.74 -20.69
C ARG A 421 -7.65 41.45 -19.81
N LEU A 422 -8.01 41.79 -18.57
CA LEU A 422 -7.22 42.69 -17.74
C LEU A 422 -5.79 42.20 -17.46
N PHE A 423 -5.60 40.88 -17.34
CA PHE A 423 -4.31 40.28 -17.06
C PHE A 423 -3.62 39.69 -18.31
N GLN A 424 -4.05 40.06 -19.52
CA GLN A 424 -3.37 39.63 -20.75
C GLN A 424 -2.15 40.51 -21.04
N PRO A 425 -1.04 39.94 -21.55
CA PRO A 425 0.14 40.73 -21.93
C PRO A 425 -0.11 41.52 -23.22
N PHE A 426 0.62 42.64 -23.41
CA PHE A 426 0.67 43.45 -24.65
C PHE A 426 -0.68 44.01 -25.11
N ARG A 427 -1.44 44.57 -24.17
CA ARG A 427 -2.68 45.28 -24.48
C ARG A 427 -2.43 46.58 -25.22
N SER A 428 -3.01 46.72 -26.41
CA SER A 428 -2.93 47.90 -27.27
C SER A 428 -3.77 49.09 -26.80
N ASP A 429 -4.70 48.86 -25.87
CA ASP A 429 -5.59 49.85 -25.26
C ASP A 429 -5.11 50.34 -23.88
N ALA A 430 -3.89 49.96 -23.48
CA ALA A 430 -3.28 50.39 -22.22
C ALA A 430 -2.22 51.47 -22.46
N ASP A 431 -2.26 52.57 -21.71
CA ASP A 431 -1.21 53.58 -21.72
C ASP A 431 0.09 53.01 -21.10
N GLY A 432 1.11 52.78 -21.93
CA GLY A 432 2.40 52.16 -21.57
C GLY A 432 2.67 50.82 -22.27
N SER A 433 3.44 49.93 -21.64
CA SER A 433 3.83 48.63 -22.24
C SER A 433 2.73 47.56 -22.22
N GLY A 434 1.63 47.79 -21.51
CA GLY A 434 0.55 46.80 -21.33
C GLY A 434 0.96 45.54 -20.56
N LEU A 435 2.13 45.53 -19.89
CA LEU A 435 2.69 44.35 -19.21
C LEU A 435 2.50 44.36 -17.68
N GLY A 436 2.28 45.52 -17.07
CA GLY A 436 2.37 45.68 -15.60
C GLY A 436 1.45 44.75 -14.81
N LEU A 437 0.16 44.63 -15.21
CA LEU A 437 -0.80 43.76 -14.54
C LEU A 437 -0.54 42.27 -14.78
N TYR A 438 -0.04 41.90 -15.96
CA TYR A 438 0.39 40.53 -16.26
C TYR A 438 1.56 40.13 -15.35
N ILE A 439 2.59 40.98 -15.23
CA ILE A 439 3.74 40.78 -14.34
C ILE A 439 3.27 40.70 -12.89
N SER A 440 2.37 41.59 -12.47
CA SER A 440 1.83 41.61 -11.10
C SER A 440 1.12 40.30 -10.73
N ARG A 441 0.36 39.71 -11.67
CA ARG A 441 -0.29 38.41 -11.47
C ARG A 441 0.72 37.27 -11.39
N ALA A 442 1.76 37.30 -12.22
CA ALA A 442 2.84 36.32 -12.18
C ALA A 442 3.65 36.40 -10.86
N LEU A 443 3.96 37.61 -10.38
CA LEU A 443 4.58 37.83 -9.07
C LEU A 443 3.73 37.24 -7.95
N MET A 444 2.43 37.59 -7.91
CA MET A 444 1.52 37.10 -6.87
C MET A 444 1.40 35.57 -6.86
N THR A 445 1.29 34.95 -8.05
CA THR A 445 1.23 33.49 -8.17
C THR A 445 2.50 32.83 -7.64
N ASN A 446 3.67 33.44 -7.88
CA ASN A 446 4.96 32.91 -7.39
C ASN A 446 5.13 33.06 -5.87
N GLN A 447 4.38 33.96 -5.21
CA GLN A 447 4.31 34.06 -3.75
C GLN A 447 3.25 33.14 -3.12
N GLY A 448 2.65 32.22 -3.89
CA GLY A 448 1.54 31.39 -3.42
C GLY A 448 0.23 32.16 -3.20
N GLY A 449 0.17 33.41 -3.66
CA GLY A 449 -0.99 34.29 -3.55
C GLY A 449 -1.78 34.42 -4.85
N LEU A 450 -2.82 35.26 -4.81
CA LEU A 450 -3.69 35.54 -5.96
C LEU A 450 -3.90 37.05 -6.11
N LEU A 451 -3.80 37.56 -7.33
CA LEU A 451 -4.25 38.92 -7.68
C LEU A 451 -5.59 38.83 -8.40
N ARG A 452 -6.60 39.52 -7.88
CA ARG A 452 -7.95 39.57 -8.46
C ARG A 452 -8.42 41.01 -8.62
N HIS A 453 -9.20 41.27 -9.66
CA HIS A 453 -10.03 42.47 -9.73
C HIS A 453 -11.37 42.19 -9.03
N ALA A 454 -11.72 43.00 -8.02
CA ALA A 454 -12.99 42.90 -7.31
C ALA A 454 -14.04 43.78 -8.02
N PRO A 455 -15.10 43.19 -8.60
CA PRO A 455 -16.12 43.97 -9.28
C PRO A 455 -17.01 44.72 -8.26
N GLY A 456 -17.34 45.98 -8.57
CA GLY A 456 -18.30 46.81 -7.82
C GLY A 456 -17.69 48.02 -7.12
N GLY A 457 -18.45 49.13 -7.09
CA GLY A 457 -18.02 50.44 -6.60
C GLY A 457 -17.77 51.44 -7.72
N GLU A 458 -17.54 52.72 -7.37
CA GLU A 458 -16.94 53.69 -8.30
C GLU A 458 -15.43 53.41 -8.41
N GLY A 459 -14.88 53.36 -9.63
CA GLY A 459 -13.46 53.10 -9.90
C GLY A 459 -13.06 51.64 -10.02
N ALA A 460 -11.77 51.36 -9.86
CA ALA A 460 -11.22 50.01 -9.91
C ALA A 460 -10.74 49.53 -8.54
N CYS A 461 -10.91 48.24 -8.26
CA CYS A 461 -10.47 47.62 -7.01
C CYS A 461 -9.69 46.33 -7.29
N PHE A 462 -8.46 46.26 -6.81
CA PHE A 462 -7.61 45.08 -6.89
C PHE A 462 -7.38 44.48 -5.51
N GLU A 463 -7.49 43.17 -5.41
CA GLU A 463 -7.31 42.41 -4.17
C GLU A 463 -6.16 41.42 -4.32
N LEU A 464 -5.19 41.53 -3.42
CA LEU A 464 -4.08 40.60 -3.27
C LEU A 464 -4.42 39.65 -2.12
N TYR A 465 -4.59 38.37 -2.42
CA TYR A 465 -4.78 37.31 -1.44
C TYR A 465 -3.41 36.68 -1.14
N LEU A 466 -3.01 36.71 0.12
CA LEU A 466 -1.71 36.21 0.58
C LEU A 466 -1.89 35.18 1.70
N PRO A 467 -1.11 34.08 1.70
CA PRO A 467 -1.07 33.16 2.82
C PRO A 467 -0.52 33.86 4.06
N LEU A 468 -1.07 33.56 5.23
CA LEU A 468 -0.49 34.02 6.50
C LEU A 468 0.81 33.24 6.79
N ALA A 469 1.82 33.93 7.33
CA ALA A 469 3.09 33.30 7.70
C ALA A 469 2.91 32.30 8.86
N HIS A 470 2.01 32.61 9.78
CA HIS A 470 1.58 31.75 10.88
C HIS A 470 0.05 31.80 10.96
N ALA A 471 -0.60 30.64 11.15
CA ALA A 471 -2.04 30.60 11.42
C ALA A 471 -2.33 31.38 12.72
N PRO A 472 -3.37 32.23 12.77
CA PRO A 472 -3.70 32.96 13.98
C PRO A 472 -4.01 31.95 15.09
N GLN A 473 -3.24 32.00 16.20
CA GLN A 473 -3.53 31.17 17.35
C GLN A 473 -4.91 31.58 17.91
N PRO A 474 -5.85 30.65 18.11
CA PRO A 474 -7.11 30.97 18.75
C PRO A 474 -6.84 31.48 20.16
N GLU A 475 -7.41 32.64 20.53
CA GLU A 475 -7.36 33.17 21.89
C GLU A 475 -7.75 32.07 22.89
N PRO A 476 -6.97 31.87 23.97
CA PRO A 476 -7.40 30.98 25.04
C PRO A 476 -8.68 31.54 25.64
N LEU A 477 -9.77 30.78 25.52
CA LEU A 477 -11.02 31.00 26.25
C LEU A 477 -10.68 31.20 27.74
N HIS A 478 -10.72 32.44 28.21
CA HIS A 478 -10.71 32.74 29.64
C HIS A 478 -12.00 32.17 30.23
N GLY A 479 -11.84 31.10 31.00
CA GLY A 479 -12.88 30.49 31.84
C GLY A 479 -13.10 31.23 33.13
#